data_AF-A0A2E3XRW0-F1
#
_entry.id   AF-A0A2E3XRW0-F1
#
_cell.length_a   1.000
_cell.length_b   1.000
_cell.length_c   1.000
_cell.angle_alpha   90.00
_cell.angle_beta   90.00
_cell.angle_gamma   90.00
#
_symmetry.space_group_name_H-M   'P 1'
#
loop_
_entity.id
_entity.type
_entity.pdbx_description
1 polymer ?
#
loop_
_entity_poly.entity_id
_entity_poly.type
_entity_poly.pdbx_seq_one_letter_code
_entity_poly.pdbx_strand_id
1 'polypeptide(L)'
;MAPNKLLEKALTMKRILSVITLLSLPLFLTSLSSEAACTVKEGGYEYKFRVSLEEQTYDDAYNDGESLFRVDDYIEVINQDTQEKYVFDLGSLEDDQAGNFNYQAISSEYATYFQLFHDHETWHSGLEGFFSLPSGTVIDLSQVRDCDFNQLHSETAGK
;
A
#
# COMPACT_ATOMS: atom_id res chain seq x y z
N MET A 1 31.94 26.76 81.90
CA MET A 1 30.94 25.97 82.65
C MET A 1 29.83 25.59 81.68
N ALA A 2 29.71 24.30 81.34
CA ALA A 2 28.54 23.72 80.67
C ALA A 2 27.45 23.42 81.73
N PRO A 3 26.16 23.25 81.38
CA PRO A 3 25.64 22.00 80.78
C PRO A 3 24.63 22.25 79.63
N ASN A 4 24.55 21.44 78.56
CA ASN A 4 24.10 20.05 78.45
C ASN A 4 22.57 19.90 78.50
N LYS A 5 21.95 19.48 77.37
CA LYS A 5 21.00 18.35 77.30
C LYS A 5 20.51 18.10 75.86
N LEU A 6 21.04 17.00 75.33
CA LEU A 6 20.39 16.10 74.38
C LEU A 6 19.00 15.66 74.85
N LEU A 7 18.24 15.08 73.91
CA LEU A 7 16.93 14.42 74.01
C LEU A 7 15.76 15.42 74.14
N GLU A 8 14.72 15.40 73.30
CA GLU A 8 14.01 14.23 72.78
C GLU A 8 12.91 14.70 71.81
N LYS A 9 12.55 13.83 70.84
CA LYS A 9 11.22 13.72 70.19
C LYS A 9 10.86 14.85 69.21
N ALA A 10 10.20 14.63 68.08
CA ALA A 10 9.70 13.45 67.37
C ALA A 10 9.16 13.98 66.03
N LEU A 11 9.08 13.10 65.03
CA LEU A 11 8.09 13.13 63.95
C LEU A 11 7.84 14.46 63.20
N THR A 12 8.35 14.53 61.97
CA THR A 12 7.67 15.18 60.82
C THR A 12 8.45 14.74 59.57
N MET A 13 8.25 13.53 59.05
CA MET A 13 7.14 13.16 58.16
C MET A 13 6.77 14.26 57.15
N LYS A 14 7.42 14.27 55.98
CA LYS A 14 6.76 14.04 54.68
C LYS A 14 7.75 14.26 53.51
N ARG A 15 8.20 13.12 52.99
CA ARG A 15 8.34 12.77 51.56
C ARG A 15 8.49 13.96 50.60
N ILE A 16 9.74 14.25 50.25
CA ILE A 16 10.08 15.08 49.09
C ILE A 16 10.00 14.18 47.86
N LEU A 17 9.00 14.51 47.03
CA LEU A 17 9.03 14.54 45.57
C LEU A 17 9.52 13.29 44.83
N SER A 18 8.52 12.59 44.28
CA SER A 18 8.60 11.70 43.13
C SER A 18 9.48 12.27 42.01
N VAL A 19 10.58 11.58 41.68
CA VAL A 19 11.25 11.70 40.39
C VAL A 19 11.07 10.35 39.71
N ILE A 20 9.92 10.19 39.05
CA ILE A 20 9.73 9.15 38.03
C ILE A 20 10.25 9.79 36.75
N THR A 21 11.50 9.50 36.41
CA THR A 21 12.07 9.84 35.11
C THR A 21 11.36 8.98 34.07
N LEU A 22 10.38 9.56 33.39
CA LEU A 22 9.75 8.97 32.20
C LEU A 22 10.84 8.86 31.13
N LEU A 23 11.38 7.66 30.91
CA LEU A 23 12.16 7.35 29.72
C LEU A 23 11.21 7.51 28.52
N SER A 24 11.33 8.61 27.80
CA SER A 24 10.75 8.79 26.47
C SER A 24 11.43 7.79 25.53
N LEU A 25 10.87 6.59 25.44
CA LEU A 25 11.20 5.65 24.37
C LEU A 25 10.76 6.31 23.06
N PRO A 26 11.68 6.65 22.12
CA PRO A 26 11.24 7.03 20.79
C PRO A 26 10.54 5.81 20.20
N LEU A 27 9.22 5.92 20.06
CA LEU A 27 8.41 5.01 19.29
C LEU A 27 8.96 5.13 17.86
N PHE A 28 9.88 4.25 17.49
CA PHE A 28 10.21 4.01 16.10
C PHE A 28 8.93 3.44 15.48
N LEU A 29 8.09 4.34 14.98
CA LEU A 29 7.10 4.05 13.98
C LEU A 29 7.89 3.62 12.75
N THR A 30 8.29 2.34 12.71
CA THR A 30 8.61 1.70 11.44
C THR A 30 7.31 1.69 10.68
N SER A 31 7.10 2.72 9.86
CA SER A 31 6.16 2.68 8.77
C SER A 31 6.51 1.43 7.97
N LEU A 32 5.74 0.37 8.18
CA LEU A 32 5.69 -0.77 7.27
C LEU A 32 5.40 -0.15 5.91
N SER A 33 6.46 -0.01 5.12
CA SER A 33 6.32 0.38 3.73
C SER A 33 5.66 -0.84 3.12
N SER A 34 4.35 -0.76 2.89
CA SER A 34 3.71 -1.60 1.88
C SER A 34 4.48 -1.26 0.61
N GLU A 35 5.43 -2.13 0.26
CA GLU A 35 6.13 -2.06 -1.01
C GLU A 35 5.01 -2.19 -2.05
N ALA A 36 4.85 -1.18 -2.91
CA ALA A 36 3.91 -1.37 -3.99
C ALA A 36 4.49 -2.41 -4.92
N ALA A 37 3.61 -3.26 -5.42
CA ALA A 37 3.95 -4.46 -6.14
C ALA A 37 4.75 -4.25 -7.42
N CYS A 38 4.64 -3.07 -8.03
CA CYS A 38 5.29 -2.73 -9.28
C CYS A 38 5.67 -1.25 -9.31
N THR A 39 6.85 -0.93 -9.86
CA THR A 39 7.30 0.45 -10.08
C THR A 39 7.65 0.70 -11.54
N VAL A 40 7.36 1.89 -12.04
CA VAL A 40 7.72 2.34 -13.40
C VAL A 40 8.27 3.76 -13.36
N LYS A 41 9.27 4.06 -14.18
CA LYS A 41 9.85 5.40 -14.31
C LYS A 41 9.58 5.95 -15.70
N GLU A 42 8.87 7.07 -15.78
CA GLU A 42 8.51 7.72 -17.04
C GLU A 42 8.51 9.24 -16.86
N GLY A 43 9.02 9.98 -17.86
CA GLY A 43 9.04 11.44 -17.80
C GLY A 43 9.78 12.06 -16.61
N GLY A 44 10.67 11.32 -15.95
CA GLY A 44 11.40 11.76 -14.75
C GLY A 44 10.67 11.54 -13.42
N TYR A 45 9.50 10.90 -13.44
CA TYR A 45 8.74 10.52 -12.25
C TYR A 45 8.80 9.01 -12.01
N GLU A 46 8.68 8.60 -10.76
CA GLU A 46 8.49 7.20 -10.37
C GLU A 46 7.03 6.96 -9.95
N TYR A 47 6.38 5.98 -10.56
CA TYR A 47 5.03 5.57 -10.25
C TYR A 47 5.03 4.18 -9.62
N LYS A 48 4.16 4.01 -8.63
CA LYS A 48 3.84 2.74 -7.99
C LYS A 48 2.39 2.40 -8.27
N PHE A 49 2.05 1.12 -8.48
CA PHE A 49 0.66 0.74 -8.62
C PHE A 49 0.31 -0.55 -7.87
N ARG A 50 -0.97 -0.69 -7.53
CA ARG A 50 -1.55 -1.84 -6.81
C ARG A 50 -2.95 -2.15 -7.32
N VAL A 51 -3.33 -3.43 -7.28
CA VAL A 51 -4.66 -3.92 -7.63
C VAL A 51 -5.33 -4.40 -6.34
N SER A 52 -6.49 -3.81 -6.02
CA SER A 52 -7.30 -4.19 -4.86
C SER A 52 -8.55 -4.91 -5.36
N LEU A 53 -8.66 -6.19 -5.01
CA LEU A 53 -9.78 -7.06 -5.38
C LEU A 53 -10.51 -7.53 -4.12
N GLU A 54 -11.83 -7.58 -4.19
CA GLU A 54 -12.67 -8.42 -3.36
C GLU A 54 -12.35 -9.88 -3.68
N GLU A 55 -12.31 -10.70 -2.63
CA GLU A 55 -12.12 -12.16 -2.74
C GLU A 55 -13.13 -12.77 -3.72
N GLN A 56 -14.38 -12.28 -3.71
CA GLN A 56 -15.43 -12.78 -4.59
C GLN A 56 -15.15 -12.49 -6.07
N THR A 57 -14.62 -11.32 -6.43
CA THR A 57 -14.28 -11.02 -7.83
C THR A 57 -13.18 -11.93 -8.33
N TYR A 58 -12.18 -12.17 -7.50
CA TYR A 58 -11.10 -13.11 -7.81
C TYR A 58 -11.62 -14.54 -7.96
N ASP A 59 -12.45 -15.01 -7.01
CA ASP A 59 -13.06 -16.33 -7.07
C ASP A 59 -13.96 -16.51 -8.31
N ASP A 60 -14.78 -15.52 -8.65
CA ASP A 60 -15.64 -15.55 -9.82
C ASP A 60 -14.79 -15.67 -11.11
N ALA A 61 -13.74 -14.84 -11.24
CA ALA A 61 -12.84 -14.90 -12.40
C ALA A 61 -12.07 -16.23 -12.46
N TYR A 62 -11.59 -16.72 -11.31
CA TYR A 62 -10.90 -18.01 -11.22
C TYR A 62 -11.80 -19.18 -11.66
N ASN A 63 -13.08 -19.16 -11.28
CA ASN A 63 -14.00 -20.27 -11.59
C ASN A 63 -14.59 -20.17 -13.01
N ASP A 64 -14.89 -18.96 -13.48
CA ASP A 64 -15.66 -18.72 -14.71
C ASP A 64 -14.80 -18.21 -15.88
N GLY A 65 -13.53 -17.89 -15.65
CA GLY A 65 -12.54 -17.41 -16.62
C GLY A 65 -12.58 -15.89 -16.86
N GLU A 66 -13.68 -15.24 -16.53
CA GLU A 66 -13.85 -13.79 -16.59
C GLU A 66 -14.85 -13.36 -15.52
N SER A 67 -14.61 -12.19 -14.92
CA SER A 67 -15.58 -11.54 -14.04
C SER A 67 -15.59 -10.03 -14.25
N LEU A 68 -16.75 -9.42 -14.04
CA LEU A 68 -16.86 -7.97 -13.93
C LEU A 68 -16.42 -7.55 -12.53
N PHE A 69 -15.59 -6.52 -12.48
CA PHE A 69 -15.16 -5.94 -11.23
C PHE A 69 -16.34 -5.32 -10.45
N ARG A 70 -16.28 -5.46 -9.13
CA ARG A 70 -17.30 -4.98 -8.19
C ARG A 70 -16.99 -3.55 -7.75
N VAL A 71 -17.96 -2.92 -7.11
CA VAL A 71 -17.92 -1.49 -6.75
C VAL A 71 -16.71 -1.14 -5.86
N ASP A 72 -16.25 -2.07 -5.04
CA ASP A 72 -15.14 -1.84 -4.12
C ASP A 72 -13.78 -2.32 -4.68
N ASP A 73 -13.75 -2.81 -5.92
CA ASP A 73 -12.51 -3.19 -6.59
C ASP A 73 -11.90 -2.01 -7.36
N TYR A 74 -10.60 -1.77 -7.18
CA TYR A 74 -9.93 -0.61 -7.78
C TYR A 74 -8.45 -0.85 -8.06
N ILE A 75 -7.89 -0.12 -9.03
CA ILE A 75 -6.45 0.02 -9.24
C ILE A 75 -6.05 1.39 -8.74
N GLU A 76 -4.99 1.44 -7.95
CA GLU A 76 -4.40 2.70 -7.51
C GLU A 76 -3.00 2.85 -8.11
N VAL A 77 -2.76 3.98 -8.75
CA VAL A 77 -1.44 4.43 -9.21
C VAL A 77 -1.02 5.64 -8.37
N ILE A 78 0.17 5.58 -7.80
CA ILE A 78 0.73 6.59 -6.89
C ILE A 78 2.00 7.15 -7.51
N ASN A 79 2.01 8.44 -7.82
CA ASN A 79 3.25 9.16 -8.12
C ASN A 79 4.08 9.26 -6.83
N GLN A 80 5.25 8.62 -6.79
CA GLN A 80 6.08 8.55 -5.59
C GLN A 80 6.73 9.89 -5.24
N ASP A 81 6.95 10.75 -6.22
CA ASP A 81 7.57 12.05 -6.01
C ASP A 81 6.59 13.07 -5.42
N THR A 82 5.33 13.05 -5.90
CA THR A 82 4.29 14.00 -5.46
C THR A 82 3.33 13.42 -4.42
N GLN A 83 3.33 12.10 -4.22
CA GLN A 83 2.34 11.35 -3.44
C GLN A 83 0.90 11.49 -3.95
N GLU A 84 0.72 11.97 -5.19
CA GLU A 84 -0.58 12.05 -5.86
C GLU A 84 -1.06 10.64 -6.23
N LYS A 85 -2.37 10.41 -6.03
CA LYS A 85 -3.02 9.11 -6.22
C LYS A 85 -4.04 9.21 -7.34
N TYR A 86 -3.97 8.29 -8.28
CA TYR A 86 -4.95 8.09 -9.33
C TYR A 86 -5.65 6.77 -9.07
N VAL A 87 -6.98 6.83 -8.90
CA VAL A 87 -7.82 5.66 -8.68
C VAL A 87 -8.57 5.36 -9.98
N PHE A 88 -8.51 4.12 -10.40
CA PHE A 88 -9.21 3.60 -11.56
C PHE A 88 -10.26 2.60 -11.07
N ASP A 89 -11.52 2.89 -11.37
CA ASP A 89 -12.62 1.97 -11.17
C ASP A 89 -12.49 0.88 -12.24
N LEU A 90 -12.51 -0.38 -11.85
CA LEU A 90 -12.27 -1.44 -12.81
C LEU A 90 -13.50 -1.81 -13.64
N GLY A 91 -13.23 -2.22 -14.88
CA GLY A 91 -14.20 -2.71 -15.84
C GLY A 91 -14.29 -4.23 -15.87
N SER A 92 -13.16 -4.94 -16.03
CA SER A 92 -13.15 -6.42 -16.19
C SER A 92 -11.84 -7.08 -15.75
N LEU A 93 -11.98 -8.33 -15.27
CA LEU A 93 -10.92 -9.30 -14.95
C LEU A 93 -11.08 -10.51 -15.86
N GLU A 94 -10.04 -10.87 -16.60
CA GLU A 94 -9.94 -12.18 -17.24
C GLU A 94 -8.79 -12.95 -16.57
N ASP A 95 -9.03 -14.20 -16.14
CA ASP A 95 -8.02 -15.10 -15.56
C ASP A 95 -8.18 -16.48 -16.20
N ASP A 96 -7.15 -16.94 -16.91
CA ASP A 96 -7.20 -18.21 -17.63
C ASP A 96 -6.82 -19.43 -16.78
N GLN A 97 -6.58 -19.23 -15.48
CA GLN A 97 -6.16 -20.23 -14.50
C GLN A 97 -4.77 -20.85 -14.73
N ALA A 98 -4.06 -20.43 -15.79
CA ALA A 98 -2.67 -20.81 -16.04
C ALA A 98 -1.68 -19.77 -15.50
N GLY A 99 -2.19 -18.80 -14.73
CA GLY A 99 -1.44 -17.65 -14.24
C GLY A 99 -1.42 -16.48 -15.23
N ASN A 100 -2.22 -16.51 -16.30
CA ASN A 100 -2.39 -15.36 -17.18
C ASN A 100 -3.61 -14.56 -16.77
N PHE A 101 -3.45 -13.25 -16.63
CA PHE A 101 -4.56 -12.37 -16.28
C PHE A 101 -4.54 -11.05 -17.05
N ASN A 102 -5.72 -10.45 -17.21
CA ASN A 102 -5.92 -9.15 -17.85
C ASN A 102 -6.82 -8.28 -16.97
N TYR A 103 -6.32 -7.11 -16.58
CA TYR A 103 -7.07 -6.08 -15.86
C TYR A 103 -7.35 -4.91 -16.78
N GLN A 104 -8.60 -4.46 -16.80
CA GLN A 104 -8.99 -3.25 -17.51
C GLN A 104 -9.77 -2.33 -16.57
N ALA A 105 -9.36 -1.06 -16.50
CA ALA A 105 -9.95 -0.07 -15.59
C ALA A 105 -10.06 1.31 -16.22
N ILE A 106 -11.01 2.11 -15.74
CA ILE A 106 -11.24 3.50 -16.14
C ILE A 106 -11.32 4.35 -14.89
N SER A 107 -10.59 5.48 -14.88
CA SER A 107 -10.87 6.51 -13.88
C SER A 107 -12.03 7.38 -14.37
N SER A 108 -13.21 7.21 -13.78
CA SER A 108 -14.40 8.01 -14.14
C SER A 108 -14.18 9.50 -13.88
N GLU A 109 -13.38 9.86 -12.87
CA GLU A 109 -13.07 11.24 -12.51
C GLU A 109 -12.22 11.94 -13.57
N TYR A 110 -11.23 11.24 -14.13
CA TYR A 110 -10.23 11.83 -15.03
C TYR A 110 -10.39 11.41 -16.49
N ALA A 111 -11.34 10.51 -16.79
CA ALA A 111 -11.49 9.87 -18.10
C ALA A 111 -10.19 9.23 -18.61
N THR A 112 -9.42 8.63 -17.71
CA THR A 112 -8.17 7.91 -18.01
C THR A 112 -8.40 6.40 -17.98
N TYR A 113 -7.48 5.64 -18.57
CA TYR A 113 -7.58 4.20 -18.74
C TYR A 113 -6.35 3.51 -18.17
N PHE A 114 -6.53 2.30 -17.65
CA PHE A 114 -5.47 1.41 -17.20
C PHE A 114 -5.75 0.02 -17.77
N GLN A 115 -4.73 -0.58 -18.38
CA GLN A 115 -4.75 -1.98 -18.80
C GLN A 115 -3.45 -2.64 -18.40
N LEU A 116 -3.58 -3.86 -17.89
CA LEU A 116 -2.46 -4.66 -17.45
C LEU A 116 -2.70 -6.11 -17.86
N PHE A 117 -1.76 -6.66 -18.60
CA PHE A 117 -1.71 -8.07 -18.95
C PHE A 117 -0.50 -8.71 -18.30
N HIS A 118 -0.72 -9.90 -17.76
CA HIS A 118 0.32 -10.78 -17.24
C HIS A 118 0.20 -12.12 -17.93
N ASP A 119 1.33 -12.60 -18.43
CA ASP A 119 1.48 -13.92 -19.00
C ASP A 119 2.50 -14.71 -18.19
N HIS A 120 2.07 -15.81 -17.57
CA HIS A 120 2.87 -16.71 -16.75
C HIS A 120 4.00 -17.41 -17.51
N GLU A 121 4.00 -17.47 -18.83
CA GLU A 121 5.14 -17.97 -19.60
C GLU A 121 6.19 -16.88 -19.80
N THR A 122 5.76 -15.63 -19.91
CA THR A 122 6.62 -14.50 -20.27
C THR A 122 6.83 -13.50 -19.13
N TRP A 123 6.29 -13.73 -17.93
CA TRP A 123 6.33 -12.79 -16.79
C TRP A 123 7.72 -12.35 -16.37
N HIS A 124 8.73 -13.21 -16.55
CA HIS A 124 10.14 -12.86 -16.35
C HIS A 124 10.61 -11.72 -17.28
N SER A 125 9.89 -11.51 -18.38
CA SER A 125 10.08 -10.45 -19.37
C SER A 125 9.32 -9.19 -19.01
N GLY A 126 8.62 -9.15 -17.87
CA GLY A 126 7.91 -7.98 -17.35
C GLY A 126 6.40 -8.04 -17.50
N LEU A 127 5.76 -6.95 -17.09
CA LEU A 127 4.33 -6.72 -17.31
C LEU A 127 4.07 -6.19 -18.71
N GLU A 128 2.88 -6.42 -19.24
CA GLU A 128 2.40 -5.77 -20.46
C GLU A 128 1.20 -4.86 -20.15
N GLY A 129 0.99 -3.84 -20.98
CA GLY A 129 -0.12 -2.90 -20.82
C GLY A 129 0.32 -1.46 -20.64
N PHE A 130 -0.58 -0.61 -20.20
CA PHE A 130 -0.35 0.82 -20.08
C PHE A 130 -1.35 1.49 -19.14
N PHE A 131 -1.06 2.71 -18.73
CA PHE A 131 -2.08 3.59 -18.17
C PHE A 131 -1.91 5.02 -18.67
N SER A 132 -3.01 5.77 -18.67
CA SER A 132 -3.00 7.19 -19.02
C SER A 132 -3.16 8.08 -17.79
N LEU A 133 -2.48 9.22 -17.83
CA LEU A 133 -2.61 10.28 -16.84
C LEU A 133 -3.59 11.35 -17.32
N PRO A 134 -4.14 12.20 -16.41
CA PRO A 134 -5.02 13.31 -16.79
C PRO A 134 -4.37 14.30 -17.78
N SER A 135 -3.03 14.34 -17.82
CA SER A 135 -2.26 15.11 -18.81
C SER A 135 -2.35 14.57 -20.25
N GLY A 136 -2.88 13.36 -20.44
CA GLY A 136 -2.85 12.62 -21.71
C GLY A 136 -1.55 11.83 -21.93
N THR A 137 -0.61 11.86 -20.99
CA THR A 137 0.59 11.02 -21.04
C THR A 137 0.20 9.56 -20.90
N VAL A 138 0.69 8.70 -21.79
CA VAL A 138 0.54 7.25 -21.70
C VAL A 138 1.84 6.67 -21.18
N ILE A 139 1.75 5.89 -20.11
CA ILE A 139 2.87 5.20 -19.47
C ILE A 139 2.78 3.73 -19.84
N ASP A 140 3.83 3.24 -20.50
CA ASP A 140 3.96 1.86 -20.93
C ASP A 140 4.46 0.98 -19.78
N LEU A 141 3.72 -0.08 -19.47
CA LEU A 141 4.09 -1.04 -18.42
C LEU A 141 5.08 -2.09 -18.93
N SER A 142 5.34 -2.17 -20.24
CA SER A 142 6.28 -3.11 -20.86
C SER A 142 7.72 -2.98 -20.36
N GLN A 143 8.04 -1.91 -19.63
CA GLN A 143 9.36 -1.65 -19.04
C GLN A 143 9.44 -2.08 -17.57
N VAL A 144 8.31 -2.42 -16.95
CA VAL A 144 8.26 -2.86 -15.56
C VAL A 144 8.81 -4.28 -15.46
N ARG A 145 9.81 -4.46 -14.62
CA ARG A 145 10.44 -5.76 -14.31
C ARG A 145 10.40 -5.97 -12.80
N ASP A 146 10.55 -7.21 -12.37
CA ASP A 146 10.70 -7.58 -10.96
C ASP A 146 9.52 -7.13 -10.06
N CYS A 147 8.29 -7.25 -10.56
CA CYS A 147 7.10 -7.07 -9.73
C CYS A 147 6.94 -8.21 -8.72
N ASP A 148 6.53 -7.88 -7.50
CA ASP A 148 6.01 -8.89 -6.57
C ASP A 148 4.52 -9.08 -6.83
N PHE A 149 4.21 -10.07 -7.66
CA PHE A 149 2.84 -10.39 -8.06
C PHE A 149 1.95 -10.82 -6.89
N ASN A 150 2.52 -11.46 -5.87
CA ASN A 150 1.76 -11.80 -4.67
C ASN A 150 1.37 -10.54 -3.88
N GLN A 151 2.14 -9.45 -4.02
CA GLN A 151 1.81 -8.14 -3.44
C GLN A 151 0.99 -7.26 -4.38
N LEU A 152 0.91 -7.58 -5.67
CA LEU A 152 0.10 -6.85 -6.66
C LEU A 152 -1.36 -6.92 -6.32
N HIS A 153 -1.77 -8.08 -5.82
CA HIS A 153 -3.07 -8.32 -5.24
C HIS A 153 -2.96 -8.14 -3.74
N SER A 154 -3.40 -6.98 -3.22
CA SER A 154 -3.77 -6.98 -1.81
C SER A 154 -5.18 -7.53 -1.74
N GLU A 155 -5.33 -8.76 -1.21
CA GLU A 155 -6.64 -9.20 -0.72
C GLU A 155 -7.18 -8.07 0.15
N THR A 156 -8.32 -7.50 -0.24
CA THR A 156 -8.98 -6.53 0.62
C THR A 156 -9.48 -7.32 1.82
N ALA A 157 -8.65 -7.46 2.86
CA ALA A 157 -9.01 -8.16 4.09
C ALA A 157 -10.35 -7.60 4.55
N GLY A 158 -11.38 -8.45 4.53
CA GLY A 158 -12.77 -8.06 4.76
C GLY A 158 -12.87 -7.13 5.96
N LYS A 159 -13.48 -5.96 5.74
CA LYS A 159 -13.86 -5.06 6.84
C LYS A 159 -14.97 -5.67 7.68
#